data_AF-F9PPA4-F1
#
_entry.id   AF-F9PPA4-F1
#
_cell.length_a   1.000
_cell.length_b   1.000
_cell.length_c   1.000
_cell.angle_alpha   90.00
_cell.angle_beta   90.00
_cell.angle_gamma   90.00
#
_symmetry.space_group_name_H-M   'P 1'
#
loop_
_entity.id
_entity.type
_entity.pdbx_description
1 polymer ?
#
loop_
_entity_poly.entity_id
_entity_poly.type
_entity_poly.pdbx_seq_one_letter_code
_entity_poly.pdbx_strand_id
1 'polypeptide(L)'
;MEISSSKGNLILVENAKKTIITLASDSNNKLELKGNFSKDDNNDSVIFSKSDLSFNGTGILNLLSPYGRGIVSQDKVVFVDGKYTMDTAGNTISAKNSVAIADGKYDIKAGEKGTGLKVRGNEKKGTVFIANGKLDISAGKDGINSNSNVTINNGKINIKSEENGIESENIDIRGGNTRVVSKDDGIITSSEKNTEMDSLFIRIVGGKVSIHSKNNGLNSKGDISISGGETFVESSNNDDKSAINYGGSAKITGGTFIATGNGSTTKTFGDSSTQGSILMSFSKKTKENLKVLDENGKTLAEYKPKSEYKSVIVSTKDIKEYKNINWWQENRLWIFY
;
A
#
# COMPACT_ATOMS: atom_id res chain seq x y z
N MET A 1 -19.22 -10.49 23.86
CA MET A 1 -19.98 -11.69 23.38
C MET A 1 -19.02 -12.64 22.68
N GLU A 2 -19.13 -13.95 22.86
CA GLU A 2 -18.30 -14.93 22.14
C GLU A 2 -19.19 -15.94 21.41
N ILE A 3 -19.02 -16.06 20.10
CA ILE A 3 -19.75 -17.00 19.24
C ILE A 3 -18.74 -17.79 18.43
N SER A 4 -18.93 -19.11 18.35
CA SER A 4 -18.18 -19.95 17.42
C SER A 4 -19.11 -20.87 16.64
N SER A 5 -18.74 -21.20 15.40
CA SER A 5 -19.50 -22.09 14.54
C SER A 5 -18.58 -23.12 13.91
N SER A 6 -19.03 -24.38 13.87
CA SER A 6 -18.43 -25.45 13.06
C SER A 6 -19.34 -25.89 11.91
N LYS A 7 -20.28 -25.02 11.51
CA LYS A 7 -21.32 -25.31 10.51
C LYS A 7 -21.42 -24.26 9.39
N GLY A 8 -20.47 -23.34 9.29
CA GLY A 8 -20.50 -22.21 8.34
C GLY A 8 -20.66 -20.86 9.04
N ASN A 9 -21.04 -19.83 8.27
CA ASN A 9 -21.02 -18.42 8.68
C ASN A 9 -21.66 -18.18 10.07
N LEU A 10 -21.06 -17.27 10.84
CA LEU A 10 -21.64 -16.84 12.13
C LEU A 10 -22.68 -15.74 11.93
N ILE A 11 -22.47 -14.91 10.91
CA ILE A 11 -23.43 -13.92 10.45
C ILE A 11 -23.61 -14.13 8.95
N LEU A 12 -24.83 -14.49 8.57
CA LEU A 12 -25.26 -14.68 7.18
C LEU A 12 -26.35 -13.65 6.87
N VAL A 13 -26.08 -12.73 5.94
CA VAL A 13 -27.06 -11.76 5.46
C VAL A 13 -27.50 -12.15 4.06
N GLU A 14 -28.63 -12.85 3.96
CA GLU A 14 -29.17 -13.30 2.66
C GLU A 14 -29.96 -12.21 1.94
N ASN A 15 -30.72 -11.40 2.68
CA ASN A 15 -31.54 -10.35 2.11
C ASN A 15 -31.67 -9.16 3.07
N ALA A 16 -30.99 -8.07 2.74
CA ALA A 16 -31.16 -6.77 3.38
C ALA A 16 -30.71 -5.70 2.39
N LYS A 17 -31.25 -4.49 2.48
CA LYS A 17 -30.69 -3.35 1.73
C LYS A 17 -29.29 -3.00 2.24
N LYS A 18 -29.11 -3.03 3.56
CA LYS A 18 -27.87 -2.75 4.27
C LYS A 18 -27.97 -3.34 5.67
N THR A 19 -26.89 -3.94 6.15
CA THR A 19 -26.76 -4.39 7.53
C THR A 19 -25.73 -3.55 8.26
N ILE A 20 -26.06 -3.12 9.49
CA ILE A 20 -25.15 -2.38 10.38
C ILE A 20 -24.86 -3.27 11.58
N ILE A 21 -23.57 -3.51 11.85
CA ILE A 21 -23.08 -4.24 13.02
C ILE A 21 -22.41 -3.23 13.96
N THR A 22 -23.04 -3.00 15.11
CA THR A 22 -22.56 -2.03 16.11
C THR A 22 -21.80 -2.72 17.23
N LEU A 23 -20.53 -2.35 17.41
CA LEU A 23 -19.69 -2.76 18.53
C LEU A 23 -19.96 -1.84 19.71
N ALA A 24 -20.75 -2.31 20.67
CA ALA A 24 -21.05 -1.55 21.88
C ALA A 24 -19.76 -1.07 22.57
N SER A 25 -19.77 0.14 23.13
CA SER A 25 -18.62 0.69 23.85
C SER A 25 -18.18 -0.25 24.97
N ASP A 26 -16.87 -0.35 25.16
CA ASP A 26 -16.20 -1.23 26.14
C ASP A 26 -16.49 -2.74 25.99
N SER A 27 -17.18 -3.14 24.91
CA SER A 27 -17.40 -4.55 24.63
C SER A 27 -16.18 -5.22 24.01
N ASN A 28 -15.98 -6.48 24.36
CA ASN A 28 -15.03 -7.38 23.72
C ASN A 28 -15.81 -8.53 23.08
N ASN A 29 -15.82 -8.56 21.74
CA ASN A 29 -16.58 -9.53 20.96
C ASN A 29 -15.64 -10.48 20.24
N LYS A 30 -16.01 -11.75 20.18
CA LYS A 30 -15.26 -12.78 19.45
C LYS A 30 -16.19 -13.58 18.55
N LEU A 31 -15.80 -13.69 17.29
CA LEU A 31 -16.45 -14.50 16.25
C LEU A 31 -15.41 -15.48 15.69
N GLU A 32 -15.66 -16.78 15.82
CA GLU A 32 -14.72 -17.83 15.40
C GLU A 32 -15.38 -18.87 14.50
N LEU A 33 -14.96 -18.95 13.24
CA LEU A 33 -15.34 -20.02 12.33
C LEU A 33 -14.35 -21.18 12.43
N LYS A 34 -14.83 -22.33 12.91
CA LYS A 34 -14.06 -23.56 13.12
C LYS A 34 -14.33 -24.52 11.97
N GLY A 35 -13.28 -25.02 11.33
CA GLY A 35 -13.38 -26.01 10.27
C GLY A 35 -13.24 -25.42 8.86
N ASN A 36 -13.04 -26.34 7.92
CA ASN A 36 -12.78 -26.03 6.52
C ASN A 36 -14.07 -26.22 5.72
N PHE A 37 -14.58 -25.15 5.12
CA PHE A 37 -15.81 -25.15 4.33
C PHE A 37 -15.50 -24.80 2.87
N SER A 38 -16.41 -25.17 1.97
CA SER A 38 -16.27 -24.73 0.59
C SER A 38 -16.35 -23.20 0.50
N LYS A 39 -15.55 -22.66 -0.42
CA LYS A 39 -15.68 -21.27 -0.84
C LYS A 39 -16.96 -21.04 -1.66
N ASP A 40 -17.53 -22.12 -2.20
CA ASP A 40 -18.84 -22.11 -2.84
C ASP A 40 -19.88 -21.59 -1.85
N ASP A 41 -20.76 -20.72 -2.35
CA ASP A 41 -21.75 -19.98 -1.57
C ASP A 41 -21.21 -19.09 -0.44
N ASN A 42 -19.88 -18.98 -0.30
CA ASN A 42 -19.16 -18.22 0.74
C ASN A 42 -19.30 -18.76 2.17
N ASN A 43 -19.52 -20.07 2.32
CA ASN A 43 -19.63 -20.74 3.63
C ASN A 43 -18.33 -20.72 4.45
N ASP A 44 -17.18 -20.52 3.80
CA ASP A 44 -15.86 -20.39 4.42
C ASP A 44 -15.59 -19.03 5.09
N SER A 45 -16.56 -18.12 5.16
CA SER A 45 -16.36 -16.79 5.77
C SER A 45 -17.03 -16.65 7.13
N VAL A 46 -16.44 -15.88 8.04
CA VAL A 46 -17.04 -15.63 9.37
C VAL A 46 -18.32 -14.81 9.23
N ILE A 47 -18.26 -13.73 8.45
CA ILE A 47 -19.38 -12.84 8.15
C ILE A 47 -19.56 -12.83 6.63
N PHE A 48 -20.72 -13.27 6.16
CA PHE A 48 -21.11 -13.18 4.76
C PHE A 48 -22.33 -12.29 4.57
N SER A 49 -22.31 -11.45 3.54
CA SER A 49 -23.46 -10.66 3.14
C SER A 49 -23.63 -10.60 1.62
N LYS A 50 -24.87 -10.78 1.17
CA LYS A 50 -25.28 -10.51 -0.21
C LYS A 50 -25.43 -9.00 -0.50
N SER A 51 -25.39 -8.15 0.52
CA SER A 51 -25.54 -6.69 0.41
C SER A 51 -24.53 -5.90 1.25
N ASP A 52 -24.71 -4.57 1.33
CA ASP A 52 -23.85 -3.67 2.10
C ASP A 52 -23.72 -4.07 3.57
N LEU A 53 -22.47 -4.16 4.02
CA LEU A 53 -22.10 -4.27 5.43
C LEU A 53 -21.52 -2.95 5.91
N SER A 54 -21.96 -2.50 7.08
CA SER A 54 -21.32 -1.41 7.80
C SER A 54 -21.04 -1.80 9.24
N PHE A 55 -19.87 -1.40 9.73
CA PHE A 55 -19.46 -1.57 11.10
C PHE A 55 -19.24 -0.21 11.74
N ASN A 56 -19.72 -0.05 12.98
CA ASN A 56 -19.51 1.14 13.80
C ASN A 56 -19.46 0.77 15.28
N GLY A 57 -19.25 1.78 16.13
CA GLY A 57 -19.12 1.62 17.57
C GLY A 57 -17.67 1.36 18.00
N THR A 58 -17.34 1.81 19.21
CA THR A 58 -15.95 1.88 19.70
C THR A 58 -15.44 0.61 20.38
N GLY A 59 -16.27 -0.44 20.42
CA GLY A 59 -15.91 -1.75 20.96
C GLY A 59 -14.86 -2.51 20.15
N ILE A 60 -14.57 -3.73 20.59
CA ILE A 60 -13.60 -4.64 19.96
C ILE A 60 -14.33 -5.80 19.28
N LEU A 61 -13.91 -6.13 18.05
CA LEU A 61 -14.25 -7.37 17.36
C LEU A 61 -12.98 -8.18 17.08
N ASN A 62 -12.89 -9.37 17.68
CA ASN A 62 -11.90 -10.38 17.37
C ASN A 62 -12.53 -11.40 16.42
N LEU A 63 -11.99 -11.54 15.22
CA LEU A 63 -12.52 -12.41 14.18
C LEU A 63 -11.47 -13.45 13.82
N LEU A 64 -11.81 -14.74 13.94
CA LEU A 64 -10.89 -15.83 13.67
C LEU A 64 -11.49 -16.81 12.66
N SER A 65 -10.71 -17.15 11.64
CA SER A 65 -11.05 -18.17 10.63
C SER A 65 -9.80 -18.96 10.21
N PRO A 66 -9.36 -19.96 11.00
CA PRO A 66 -8.11 -20.68 10.76
C PRO A 66 -8.04 -21.46 9.44
N TYR A 67 -9.16 -21.61 8.73
CA TYR A 67 -9.25 -22.35 7.47
C TYR A 67 -9.87 -21.54 6.33
N GLY A 68 -10.45 -20.38 6.62
CA GLY A 68 -11.31 -19.67 5.68
C GLY A 68 -11.08 -18.17 5.65
N ARG A 69 -12.07 -17.46 5.12
CA ARG A 69 -12.10 -16.00 4.98
C ARG A 69 -12.70 -15.32 6.20
N GLY A 70 -12.51 -14.01 6.29
CA GLY A 70 -13.09 -13.19 7.35
C GLY A 70 -14.45 -12.60 6.98
N ILE A 71 -14.45 -11.34 6.58
CA ILE A 71 -15.63 -10.58 6.18
C ILE A 71 -15.75 -10.60 4.66
N VAL A 72 -16.90 -11.04 4.15
CA VAL A 72 -17.17 -11.09 2.71
C VAL A 72 -18.51 -10.41 2.43
N SER A 73 -18.50 -9.36 1.61
CA SER A 73 -19.71 -8.75 1.06
C SER A 73 -19.74 -8.84 -0.47
N GLN A 74 -20.92 -9.15 -1.02
CA GLN A 74 -21.18 -9.07 -2.46
C GLN A 74 -21.47 -7.64 -2.95
N ASP A 75 -21.44 -6.65 -2.07
CA ASP A 75 -21.51 -5.22 -2.40
C ASP A 75 -20.38 -4.46 -1.68
N LYS A 76 -20.68 -3.69 -0.62
CA LYS A 76 -19.70 -2.86 0.10
C LYS A 76 -19.43 -3.36 1.52
N VAL A 77 -18.23 -3.07 2.00
CA VAL A 77 -17.90 -3.10 3.42
C VAL A 77 -17.46 -1.70 3.84
N VAL A 78 -18.12 -1.14 4.85
CA VAL A 78 -17.80 0.17 5.40
C VAL A 78 -17.45 0.02 6.87
N PHE A 79 -16.34 0.59 7.29
CA PHE A 79 -15.98 0.74 8.71
C PHE A 79 -15.97 2.22 9.07
N VAL A 80 -16.75 2.58 10.09
CA VAL A 80 -16.82 3.95 10.60
C VAL A 80 -15.71 4.18 11.63
N ASP A 81 -15.61 3.29 12.61
CA ASP A 81 -14.68 3.32 13.73
C ASP A 81 -14.55 1.90 14.32
N GLY A 82 -14.01 1.77 15.54
CA GLY A 82 -13.90 0.50 16.26
C GLY A 82 -12.49 -0.10 16.26
N LYS A 83 -12.36 -1.26 16.89
CA LYS A 83 -11.11 -2.02 17.00
C LYS A 83 -11.31 -3.44 16.48
N TYR A 84 -10.54 -3.83 15.48
CA TYR A 84 -10.66 -5.13 14.82
C TYR A 84 -9.34 -5.88 14.91
N THR A 85 -9.38 -7.09 15.45
CA THR A 85 -8.29 -8.05 15.37
C THR A 85 -8.78 -9.22 14.55
N MET A 86 -8.22 -9.43 13.36
CA MET A 86 -8.75 -10.39 12.39
C MET A 86 -7.64 -11.32 11.92
N ASP A 87 -7.82 -12.62 12.10
CA ASP A 87 -6.85 -13.66 11.75
C ASP A 87 -7.53 -14.76 10.92
N THR A 88 -7.17 -14.85 9.65
CA THR A 88 -7.87 -15.67 8.65
C THR A 88 -6.90 -16.38 7.74
N ALA A 89 -7.11 -17.65 7.41
CA ALA A 89 -6.26 -18.36 6.45
C ALA A 89 -6.39 -17.84 5.01
N GLY A 90 -7.58 -17.38 4.65
CA GLY A 90 -7.89 -16.75 3.36
C GLY A 90 -7.87 -15.22 3.44
N ASN A 91 -8.56 -14.58 2.49
CA ASN A 91 -8.72 -13.13 2.50
C ASN A 91 -9.43 -12.67 3.78
N THR A 92 -8.91 -11.63 4.42
CA THR A 92 -9.48 -11.14 5.68
C THR A 92 -10.72 -10.29 5.44
N ILE A 93 -10.65 -9.31 4.53
CA ILE A 93 -11.81 -8.53 4.10
C ILE A 93 -11.92 -8.63 2.58
N SER A 94 -13.09 -9.04 2.11
CA SER A 94 -13.42 -9.09 0.69
C SER A 94 -14.72 -8.34 0.41
N ALA A 95 -14.72 -7.51 -0.63
CA ALA A 95 -15.92 -6.84 -1.13
C ALA A 95 -15.97 -6.90 -2.65
N LYS A 96 -17.17 -6.87 -3.22
CA LYS A 96 -17.31 -6.74 -4.67
C LYS A 96 -17.04 -5.30 -5.10
N ASN A 97 -17.74 -4.33 -4.54
CA ASN A 97 -17.70 -2.94 -5.03
C ASN A 97 -16.73 -2.06 -4.26
N SER A 98 -16.77 -2.06 -2.93
CA SER A 98 -15.84 -1.21 -2.17
C SER A 98 -15.55 -1.68 -0.76
N VAL A 99 -14.34 -1.38 -0.29
CA VAL A 99 -14.03 -1.27 1.14
C VAL A 99 -13.78 0.20 1.46
N ALA A 100 -14.54 0.77 2.39
CA ALA A 100 -14.35 2.14 2.86
C ALA A 100 -14.07 2.15 4.36
N ILE A 101 -13.01 2.83 4.78
CA ILE A 101 -12.60 2.95 6.18
C ILE A 101 -12.54 4.44 6.52
N ALA A 102 -13.40 4.89 7.43
CA ALA A 102 -13.41 6.27 7.90
C ALA A 102 -12.35 6.49 8.99
N ASP A 103 -12.34 5.65 10.03
CA ASP A 103 -11.37 5.65 11.12
C ASP A 103 -11.31 4.26 11.79
N GLY A 104 -10.60 4.11 12.90
CA GLY A 104 -10.54 2.90 13.72
C GLY A 104 -9.14 2.28 13.77
N LYS A 105 -9.04 1.13 14.44
CA LYS A 105 -7.80 0.34 14.55
C LYS A 105 -8.00 -1.07 14.04
N TYR A 106 -7.12 -1.52 13.15
CA TYR A 106 -7.21 -2.81 12.48
C TYR A 106 -5.88 -3.54 12.58
N ASP A 107 -5.88 -4.73 13.19
CA ASP A 107 -4.82 -5.74 13.06
C ASP A 107 -5.37 -6.84 12.15
N ILE A 108 -4.85 -6.90 10.92
CA ILE A 108 -5.33 -7.76 9.84
C ILE A 108 -4.25 -8.77 9.50
N LYS A 109 -4.55 -10.05 9.68
CA LYS A 109 -3.66 -11.17 9.35
C LYS A 109 -4.37 -12.09 8.37
N ALA A 110 -3.91 -12.05 7.13
CA ALA A 110 -4.31 -12.98 6.09
C ALA A 110 -3.21 -14.05 5.94
N GLY A 111 -3.60 -15.32 5.93
CA GLY A 111 -2.69 -16.46 5.82
C GLY A 111 -1.99 -16.52 4.46
N GLU A 112 -1.23 -17.60 4.24
CA GLU A 112 -0.34 -17.78 3.06
C GLU A 112 -1.02 -17.53 1.72
N LYS A 113 -2.32 -17.81 1.59
CA LYS A 113 -3.08 -17.65 0.35
C LYS A 113 -4.02 -16.44 0.35
N GLY A 114 -3.98 -15.63 1.41
CA GLY A 114 -4.93 -14.56 1.67
C GLY A 114 -4.36 -13.16 1.41
N THR A 115 -5.21 -12.30 0.87
CA THR A 115 -5.01 -10.85 0.79
C THR A 115 -5.64 -10.18 2.02
N GLY A 116 -5.02 -9.12 2.55
CA GLY A 116 -5.60 -8.34 3.65
C GLY A 116 -6.94 -7.70 3.27
N LEU A 117 -6.91 -6.78 2.30
CA LEU A 117 -8.09 -6.14 1.70
C LEU A 117 -8.19 -6.52 0.22
N LYS A 118 -9.22 -7.29 -0.17
CA LYS A 118 -9.45 -7.70 -1.55
C LYS A 118 -10.75 -7.13 -2.09
N VAL A 119 -10.68 -6.30 -3.13
CA VAL A 119 -11.87 -5.74 -3.78
C VAL A 119 -11.85 -6.04 -5.27
N ARG A 120 -12.91 -6.65 -5.79
CA ARG A 120 -13.01 -6.98 -7.21
C ARG A 120 -14.41 -6.70 -7.72
N GLY A 121 -14.58 -5.51 -8.28
CA GLY A 121 -15.84 -5.04 -8.82
C GLY A 121 -16.04 -5.50 -10.25
N ASN A 122 -17.30 -5.61 -10.65
CA ASN A 122 -17.65 -5.76 -12.07
C ASN A 122 -17.14 -4.55 -12.85
N GLU A 123 -16.73 -4.76 -14.10
CA GLU A 123 -16.28 -3.68 -15.00
C GLU A 123 -15.18 -2.79 -14.41
N LYS A 124 -14.28 -3.35 -13.59
CA LYS A 124 -13.13 -2.61 -13.00
C LYS A 124 -13.57 -1.43 -12.12
N LYS A 125 -14.60 -1.64 -11.29
CA LYS A 125 -15.14 -0.62 -10.36
C LYS A 125 -14.87 -0.92 -8.88
N GLY A 126 -14.03 -1.92 -8.58
CA GLY A 126 -13.73 -2.30 -7.20
C GLY A 126 -12.77 -1.33 -6.54
N THR A 127 -13.16 -0.65 -5.46
CA THR A 127 -12.36 0.42 -4.83
C THR A 127 -12.02 0.17 -3.37
N VAL A 128 -10.87 0.67 -2.93
CA VAL A 128 -10.51 0.78 -1.50
C VAL A 128 -10.31 2.26 -1.18
N PHE A 129 -11.05 2.76 -0.19
CA PHE A 129 -10.93 4.13 0.27
C PHE A 129 -10.63 4.15 1.77
N ILE A 130 -9.51 4.75 2.15
CA ILE A 130 -9.09 4.92 3.54
C ILE A 130 -9.04 6.42 3.81
N ALA A 131 -9.98 6.91 4.62
CA ALA A 131 -10.01 8.30 5.04
C ALA A 131 -8.98 8.57 6.13
N ASN A 132 -8.92 7.71 7.15
CA ASN A 132 -8.02 7.77 8.30
C ASN A 132 -7.93 6.38 8.98
N GLY A 133 -7.32 6.33 10.17
CA GLY A 133 -7.25 5.14 11.03
C GLY A 133 -5.85 4.57 11.15
N LYS A 134 -5.73 3.51 11.96
CA LYS A 134 -4.50 2.74 12.13
C LYS A 134 -4.69 1.32 11.61
N LEU A 135 -4.03 0.98 10.51
CA LEU A 135 -4.11 -0.34 9.90
C LEU A 135 -2.73 -1.00 9.98
N ASP A 136 -2.66 -2.16 10.60
CA ASP A 136 -1.51 -3.05 10.58
C ASP A 136 -1.93 -4.32 9.80
N ILE A 137 -1.44 -4.49 8.58
CA ILE A 137 -1.80 -5.57 7.66
C ILE A 137 -0.59 -6.49 7.45
N SER A 138 -0.78 -7.79 7.69
CA SER A 138 0.14 -8.86 7.29
C SER A 138 -0.61 -9.83 6.38
N ALA A 139 -0.07 -10.12 5.20
CA ALA A 139 -0.73 -10.96 4.21
C ALA A 139 0.26 -11.92 3.54
N GLY A 140 -0.17 -13.17 3.33
CA GLY A 140 0.56 -14.14 2.51
C GLY A 140 0.49 -13.87 1.02
N LYS A 141 -0.48 -13.06 0.57
CA LYS A 141 -0.52 -12.47 -0.76
C LYS A 141 -0.35 -10.95 -0.66
N ASP A 142 -1.13 -10.18 -1.40
CA ASP A 142 -1.08 -8.73 -1.35
C ASP A 142 -1.61 -8.17 -0.03
N GLY A 143 -1.08 -7.03 0.40
CA GLY A 143 -1.67 -6.27 1.50
C GLY A 143 -3.04 -5.70 1.13
N ILE A 144 -3.08 -4.91 0.07
CA ILE A 144 -4.29 -4.30 -0.50
C ILE A 144 -4.33 -4.60 -2.00
N ASN A 145 -5.43 -5.17 -2.48
CA ASN A 145 -5.63 -5.46 -3.89
C ASN A 145 -7.04 -5.04 -4.33
N SER A 146 -7.11 -4.12 -5.28
CA SER A 146 -8.34 -3.59 -5.86
C SER A 146 -8.23 -3.53 -7.37
N ASN A 147 -9.26 -3.89 -8.13
CA ASN A 147 -9.21 -3.81 -9.59
C ASN A 147 -9.62 -2.45 -10.19
N SER A 148 -9.51 -1.34 -9.44
CA SER A 148 -9.86 0.00 -9.93
C SER A 148 -9.05 1.09 -9.25
N ASN A 149 -9.33 1.36 -7.97
CA ASN A 149 -8.73 2.47 -7.26
C ASN A 149 -8.42 2.11 -5.81
N VAL A 150 -7.21 2.43 -5.36
CA VAL A 150 -6.86 2.54 -3.94
C VAL A 150 -6.59 4.00 -3.63
N THR A 151 -7.34 4.58 -2.70
CA THR A 151 -7.13 5.95 -2.22
C THR A 151 -6.88 5.96 -0.73
N ILE A 152 -5.74 6.53 -0.32
CA ILE A 152 -5.36 6.73 1.08
C ILE A 152 -5.29 8.24 1.33
N ASN A 153 -6.28 8.79 2.02
CA ASN A 153 -6.29 10.21 2.34
C ASN A 153 -5.38 10.53 3.54
N ASN A 154 -5.42 9.70 4.58
CA ASN A 154 -4.66 9.90 5.82
C ASN A 154 -4.57 8.57 6.61
N GLY A 155 -4.00 8.62 7.81
CA GLY A 155 -3.91 7.51 8.76
C GLY A 155 -2.48 6.97 8.93
N LYS A 156 -2.35 5.91 9.73
CA LYS A 156 -1.10 5.15 9.92
C LYS A 156 -1.29 3.74 9.39
N ILE A 157 -0.74 3.48 8.21
CA ILE A 157 -0.94 2.24 7.47
C ILE A 157 0.40 1.50 7.40
N ASN A 158 0.49 0.32 8.00
CA ASN A 158 1.64 -0.56 7.91
C ASN A 158 1.23 -1.83 7.17
N ILE A 159 1.91 -2.14 6.07
CA ILE A 159 1.65 -3.33 5.25
C ILE A 159 2.90 -4.19 5.22
N LYS A 160 2.72 -5.48 5.47
CA LYS A 160 3.69 -6.54 5.22
C LYS A 160 3.04 -7.58 4.32
N SER A 161 3.64 -7.86 3.16
CA SER A 161 3.10 -8.80 2.18
C SER A 161 4.17 -9.76 1.69
N GLU A 162 3.79 -11.01 1.43
CA GLU A 162 4.64 -11.97 0.72
C GLU A 162 4.49 -11.86 -0.81
N GLU A 163 3.47 -11.14 -1.31
CA GLU A 163 3.38 -10.66 -2.70
C GLU A 163 3.49 -9.13 -2.72
N ASN A 164 2.58 -8.41 -3.39
CA ASN A 164 2.66 -6.96 -3.53
C ASN A 164 2.15 -6.22 -2.30
N GLY A 165 2.70 -5.05 -2.01
CA GLY A 165 2.17 -4.24 -0.92
C GLY A 165 0.77 -3.70 -1.22
N ILE A 166 0.67 -2.93 -2.31
CA ILE A 166 -0.57 -2.36 -2.83
C ILE A 166 -0.63 -2.63 -4.34
N GLU A 167 -1.70 -3.27 -4.80
CA GLU A 167 -1.98 -3.52 -6.21
C GLU A 167 -3.33 -2.90 -6.61
N SER A 168 -3.32 -2.04 -7.64
CA SER A 168 -4.56 -1.54 -8.25
C SER A 168 -4.39 -1.00 -9.66
N GLU A 169 -5.45 -0.64 -10.39
CA GLU A 169 -5.27 0.12 -11.63
C GLU A 169 -4.72 1.53 -11.31
N ASN A 170 -5.31 2.18 -10.30
CA ASN A 170 -4.96 3.53 -9.88
C ASN A 170 -4.74 3.63 -8.37
N ILE A 171 -3.65 4.28 -7.97
CA ILE A 171 -3.25 4.37 -6.57
C ILE A 171 -2.96 5.84 -6.24
N ASP A 172 -3.68 6.38 -5.26
CA ASP A 172 -3.60 7.77 -4.82
C ASP A 172 -3.32 7.83 -3.31
N ILE A 173 -2.12 8.25 -2.92
CA ILE A 173 -1.73 8.47 -1.52
C ILE A 173 -1.65 9.98 -1.29
N ARG A 174 -2.62 10.53 -0.57
CA ARG A 174 -2.75 11.98 -0.37
C ARG A 174 -2.14 12.50 0.92
N GLY A 175 -1.95 11.62 1.90
CA GLY A 175 -1.49 12.00 3.23
C GLY A 175 -1.26 10.80 4.15
N GLY A 176 -1.06 11.09 5.44
CA GLY A 176 -0.81 10.09 6.46
C GLY A 176 0.61 9.52 6.48
N ASN A 177 0.77 8.37 7.11
CA ASN A 177 2.02 7.62 7.19
C ASN A 177 1.77 6.20 6.68
N THR A 178 2.24 5.93 5.47
CA THR A 178 2.09 4.63 4.79
C THR A 178 3.45 3.95 4.72
N ARG A 179 3.58 2.81 5.39
CA ARG A 179 4.76 1.96 5.33
C ARG A 179 4.42 0.64 4.66
N VAL A 180 5.15 0.29 3.62
CA VAL A 180 5.00 -0.96 2.87
C VAL A 180 6.30 -1.76 2.94
N VAL A 181 6.19 -3.03 3.29
CA VAL A 181 7.27 -4.01 3.18
C VAL A 181 6.74 -5.20 2.37
N SER A 182 7.32 -5.48 1.21
CA SER A 182 6.84 -6.54 0.32
C SER A 182 7.97 -7.44 -0.17
N LYS A 183 7.64 -8.70 -0.49
CA LYS A 183 8.59 -9.61 -1.16
C LYS A 183 8.48 -9.59 -2.68
N ASP A 184 7.41 -9.00 -3.23
CA ASP A 184 7.33 -8.65 -4.64
C ASP A 184 7.45 -7.13 -4.80
N ASP A 185 6.57 -6.47 -5.55
CA ASP A 185 6.60 -5.02 -5.73
C ASP A 185 6.03 -4.30 -4.50
N GLY A 186 6.53 -3.09 -4.22
CA GLY A 186 6.02 -2.26 -3.14
C GLY A 186 4.60 -1.78 -3.45
N ILE A 187 4.50 -0.97 -4.49
CA ILE A 187 3.24 -0.48 -5.03
C ILE A 187 3.27 -0.74 -6.53
N ILE A 188 2.28 -1.46 -7.03
CA ILE A 188 2.19 -1.82 -8.45
C ILE A 188 0.84 -1.38 -9.01
N THR A 189 0.85 -0.81 -10.21
CA THR A 189 -0.37 -0.76 -11.00
C THR A 189 -0.55 -2.05 -11.79
N SER A 190 -1.70 -2.68 -11.69
CA SER A 190 -2.04 -3.81 -12.55
C SER A 190 -3.31 -3.53 -13.33
N SER A 191 -3.42 -4.15 -14.49
CA SER A 191 -4.57 -4.02 -15.38
C SER A 191 -4.96 -5.37 -15.95
N GLU A 192 -6.25 -5.55 -16.20
CA GLU A 192 -6.70 -6.66 -17.03
C GLU A 192 -6.44 -6.38 -18.51
N LYS A 193 -6.56 -7.39 -19.37
CA LYS A 193 -6.41 -7.23 -20.83
C LYS A 193 -7.28 -6.05 -21.31
N ASN A 194 -6.71 -5.20 -22.17
CA ASN A 194 -7.35 -4.02 -22.81
C ASN A 194 -7.51 -2.74 -21.96
N THR A 195 -6.87 -2.57 -20.79
CA THR A 195 -6.76 -1.22 -20.20
C THR A 195 -5.72 -0.40 -20.97
N GLU A 196 -6.05 0.85 -21.32
CA GLU A 196 -5.10 1.78 -21.91
C GLU A 196 -4.00 2.12 -20.88
N MET A 197 -2.73 1.92 -21.23
CA MET A 197 -1.61 2.09 -20.29
C MET A 197 -1.56 3.51 -19.69
N ASP A 198 -1.91 4.52 -20.47
CA ASP A 198 -1.88 5.93 -20.06
C ASP A 198 -2.97 6.30 -19.04
N SER A 199 -3.91 5.38 -18.76
CA SER A 199 -4.95 5.59 -17.75
C SER A 199 -4.54 5.13 -16.34
N LEU A 200 -3.42 4.42 -16.21
CA LEU A 200 -2.92 3.83 -14.97
C LEU A 200 -1.95 4.78 -14.27
N PHE A 201 -2.07 4.94 -12.96
CA PHE A 201 -1.13 5.79 -12.23
C PHE A 201 -0.85 5.37 -10.79
N ILE A 202 0.35 5.73 -10.34
CA ILE A 202 0.67 5.90 -8.91
C ILE A 202 0.87 7.39 -8.65
N ARG A 203 0.08 7.95 -7.75
CA ARG A 203 0.16 9.36 -7.35
C ARG A 203 0.39 9.46 -5.85
N ILE A 204 1.43 10.20 -5.45
CA ILE A 204 1.72 10.55 -4.07
C ILE A 204 1.67 12.07 -3.94
N VAL A 205 0.62 12.58 -3.30
CA VAL A 205 0.40 14.02 -3.13
C VAL A 205 1.04 14.54 -1.84
N GLY A 206 1.13 13.69 -0.82
CA GLY A 206 1.61 14.10 0.50
C GLY A 206 1.73 12.96 1.50
N GLY A 207 1.99 13.32 2.76
CA GLY A 207 2.24 12.37 3.84
C GLY A 207 3.67 11.83 3.85
N LYS A 208 3.89 10.77 4.62
CA LYS A 208 5.15 10.03 4.70
C LYS A 208 4.94 8.63 4.13
N VAL A 209 5.57 8.33 3.01
CA VAL A 209 5.50 7.03 2.34
C VAL A 209 6.86 6.35 2.43
N SER A 210 6.92 5.15 3.00
CA SER A 210 8.15 4.35 3.09
C SER A 210 7.91 2.97 2.52
N ILE A 211 8.63 2.63 1.46
CA ILE A 211 8.47 1.38 0.73
C ILE A 211 9.79 0.63 0.78
N HIS A 212 9.73 -0.64 1.15
CA HIS A 212 10.85 -1.56 1.06
C HIS A 212 10.37 -2.85 0.40
N SER A 213 10.72 -3.01 -0.87
CA SER A 213 10.34 -4.15 -1.69
C SER A 213 11.57 -5.01 -1.98
N LYS A 214 11.35 -6.29 -2.30
CA LYS A 214 12.38 -7.10 -2.94
C LYS A 214 12.36 -6.88 -4.45
N ASN A 215 11.20 -6.72 -5.07
CA ASN A 215 11.11 -6.33 -6.48
C ASN A 215 11.10 -4.79 -6.59
N ASN A 216 10.39 -4.22 -7.56
CA ASN A 216 10.39 -2.77 -7.76
C ASN A 216 9.66 -2.06 -6.61
N GLY A 217 10.14 -0.86 -6.28
CA GLY A 217 9.52 -0.06 -5.23
C GLY A 217 8.17 0.50 -5.66
N LEU A 218 8.20 1.40 -6.65
CA LEU A 218 7.04 1.91 -7.37
C LEU A 218 7.04 1.32 -8.78
N ASN A 219 5.99 0.60 -9.16
CA ASN A 219 5.88 -0.09 -10.44
C ASN A 219 4.59 0.26 -11.17
N SER A 220 4.59 1.33 -11.94
CA SER A 220 3.44 1.71 -12.76
C SER A 220 3.53 1.11 -14.16
N LYS A 221 2.40 0.74 -14.74
CA LYS A 221 2.25 0.45 -16.18
C LYS A 221 1.91 1.72 -16.96
N GLY A 222 1.42 2.77 -16.27
CA GLY A 222 1.28 4.11 -16.79
C GLY A 222 2.20 5.07 -16.04
N ASP A 223 1.64 6.10 -15.42
CA ASP A 223 2.36 7.22 -14.84
C ASP A 223 2.76 7.03 -13.36
N ILE A 224 3.80 7.76 -12.94
CA ILE A 224 4.14 8.01 -11.54
C ILE A 224 4.20 9.52 -11.31
N SER A 225 3.51 10.03 -10.30
CA SER A 225 3.57 11.45 -9.92
C SER A 225 3.78 11.67 -8.43
N ILE A 226 4.72 12.54 -8.10
CA ILE A 226 5.01 12.99 -6.73
C ILE A 226 4.85 14.51 -6.66
N SER A 227 3.95 15.01 -5.81
CA SER A 227 3.72 16.46 -5.67
C SER A 227 3.93 17.01 -4.26
N GLY A 228 4.23 16.17 -3.29
CA GLY A 228 4.50 16.61 -1.93
C GLY A 228 4.82 15.46 -0.98
N GLY A 229 5.01 15.82 0.30
CA GLY A 229 5.30 14.86 1.37
C GLY A 229 6.76 14.36 1.37
N GLU A 230 6.99 13.28 2.09
CA GLU A 230 8.26 12.55 2.14
C GLU A 230 8.05 11.13 1.58
N THR A 231 8.77 10.77 0.52
CA THR A 231 8.69 9.44 -0.08
C THR A 231 10.07 8.78 -0.07
N PHE A 232 10.16 7.63 0.59
CA PHE A 232 11.37 6.81 0.70
C PHE A 232 11.13 5.44 0.08
N VAL A 233 11.96 5.04 -0.88
CA VAL A 233 11.74 3.80 -1.64
C VAL A 233 13.02 2.98 -1.70
N GLU A 234 12.97 1.73 -1.24
CA GLU A 234 14.08 0.78 -1.37
C GLU A 234 13.65 -0.44 -2.17
N SER A 235 14.35 -0.70 -3.28
CA SER A 235 14.27 -1.94 -4.06
C SER A 235 15.50 -2.79 -3.74
N SER A 236 15.31 -3.89 -3.00
CA SER A 236 16.40 -4.59 -2.30
C SER A 236 17.00 -5.81 -3.01
N ASN A 237 16.41 -6.34 -4.09
CA ASN A 237 16.94 -7.52 -4.77
C ASN A 237 17.94 -7.18 -5.89
N ASN A 238 18.72 -8.19 -6.28
CA ASN A 238 19.84 -8.08 -7.19
C ASN A 238 19.43 -8.23 -8.65
N ASP A 239 19.87 -7.22 -9.40
CA ASP A 239 19.98 -7.13 -10.85
C ASP A 239 18.62 -7.01 -11.57
N ASP A 240 18.43 -5.87 -12.23
CA ASP A 240 17.27 -5.45 -13.05
C ASP A 240 16.00 -4.95 -12.34
N LYS A 241 15.96 -4.86 -11.01
CA LYS A 241 14.83 -4.25 -10.27
C LYS A 241 15.13 -2.81 -9.85
N SER A 242 14.14 -1.94 -10.06
CA SER A 242 14.30 -0.50 -9.91
C SER A 242 13.46 0.05 -8.77
N ALA A 243 13.97 1.09 -8.10
CA ALA A 243 13.18 1.77 -7.08
C ALA A 243 11.95 2.46 -7.68
N ILE A 244 12.06 2.96 -8.91
CA ILE A 244 10.93 3.37 -9.73
C ILE A 244 10.96 2.68 -11.10
N ASN A 245 9.81 2.20 -11.54
CA ASN A 245 9.57 1.66 -12.87
C ASN A 245 8.19 2.13 -13.33
N TYR A 246 8.10 2.60 -14.57
CA TYR A 246 6.86 3.13 -15.13
C TYR A 246 6.79 2.84 -16.64
N GLY A 247 5.58 2.64 -17.18
CA GLY A 247 5.37 2.49 -18.62
C GLY A 247 5.16 3.82 -19.35
N GLY A 248 4.49 4.77 -18.71
CA GLY A 248 4.22 6.12 -19.22
C GLY A 248 5.34 7.10 -18.83
N SER A 249 5.01 8.08 -17.99
CA SER A 249 5.91 9.13 -17.52
C SER A 249 6.11 9.12 -16.00
N ALA A 250 7.19 9.73 -15.53
CA ALA A 250 7.38 10.04 -14.12
C ALA A 250 7.63 11.53 -13.91
N LYS A 251 6.90 12.13 -12.96
CA LYS A 251 6.96 13.56 -12.68
C LYS A 251 7.11 13.84 -11.18
N ILE A 252 7.98 14.79 -10.84
CA ILE A 252 8.08 15.35 -9.49
C ILE A 252 7.89 16.88 -9.50
N THR A 253 7.04 17.38 -8.60
CA THR A 253 6.71 18.82 -8.51
C THR A 253 6.85 19.39 -7.11
N GLY A 254 7.05 18.54 -6.10
CA GLY A 254 7.15 18.95 -4.71
C GLY A 254 7.55 17.81 -3.79
N GLY A 255 8.00 18.16 -2.59
CA GLY A 255 8.29 17.22 -1.50
C GLY A 255 9.74 16.74 -1.46
N THR A 256 9.98 15.72 -0.65
CA THR A 256 11.25 15.01 -0.54
C THR A 256 11.07 13.60 -1.09
N PHE A 257 11.92 13.21 -2.04
CA PHE A 257 11.94 11.86 -2.60
C PHE A 257 13.36 11.32 -2.51
N ILE A 258 13.53 10.18 -1.85
CA ILE A 258 14.80 9.43 -1.83
C ILE A 258 14.50 7.99 -2.16
N ALA A 259 15.14 7.48 -3.21
CA ALA A 259 14.97 6.11 -3.63
C ALA A 259 16.32 5.43 -3.86
N THR A 260 16.44 4.18 -3.43
CA THR A 260 17.66 3.37 -3.60
C THR A 260 17.32 2.05 -4.29
N GLY A 261 18.12 1.65 -5.27
CA GLY A 261 17.92 0.42 -6.01
C GLY A 261 19.22 -0.20 -6.50
N ASN A 262 19.11 -1.36 -7.15
CA ASN A 262 20.22 -2.12 -7.71
C ASN A 262 20.13 -2.33 -9.23
N GLY A 263 19.17 -1.68 -9.89
CA GLY A 263 18.95 -1.78 -11.32
C GLY A 263 20.15 -1.30 -12.14
N SER A 264 20.52 -2.10 -13.15
CA SER A 264 21.58 -1.81 -14.13
C SER A 264 21.25 -0.58 -14.99
N THR A 265 19.96 -0.42 -15.31
CA THR A 265 19.36 0.79 -15.88
C THR A 265 18.31 1.30 -14.89
N THR A 266 18.42 2.56 -14.47
CA THR A 266 17.50 3.16 -13.49
C THR A 266 16.72 4.27 -14.18
N LYS A 267 15.39 4.16 -14.20
CA LYS A 267 14.52 5.27 -14.61
C LYS A 267 14.50 6.35 -13.51
N THR A 268 14.33 7.60 -13.91
CA THR A 268 14.19 8.76 -13.01
C THR A 268 13.04 9.65 -13.48
N PHE A 269 12.77 10.75 -12.78
CA PHE A 269 11.77 11.73 -13.19
C PHE A 269 12.16 12.42 -14.49
N GLY A 270 11.19 12.66 -15.38
CA GLY A 270 11.39 13.28 -16.69
C GLY A 270 11.14 14.79 -16.71
N ASP A 271 11.29 15.37 -17.90
CA ASP A 271 11.31 16.82 -18.18
C ASP A 271 10.00 17.56 -17.86
N SER A 272 8.90 16.86 -17.58
CA SER A 272 7.65 17.47 -17.14
C SER A 272 7.66 17.85 -15.65
N SER A 273 8.74 17.54 -14.94
CA SER A 273 8.99 17.87 -13.54
C SER A 273 9.30 19.35 -13.35
N THR A 274 8.86 19.92 -12.23
CA THR A 274 9.16 21.32 -11.85
C THR A 274 10.08 21.40 -10.64
N GLN A 275 10.38 20.25 -10.02
CA GLN A 275 11.38 20.11 -8.96
C GLN A 275 12.55 19.29 -9.51
N GLY A 276 13.79 19.73 -9.24
CA GLY A 276 14.97 19.04 -9.72
C GLY A 276 15.13 17.67 -9.08
N SER A 277 15.67 16.70 -9.83
CA SER A 277 16.02 15.38 -9.30
C SER A 277 17.41 14.97 -9.78
N ILE A 278 18.10 14.18 -8.96
CA ILE A 278 19.46 13.72 -9.20
C ILE A 278 19.42 12.20 -9.19
N LEU A 279 19.81 11.59 -10.30
CA LEU A 279 20.09 10.16 -10.40
C LEU A 279 21.59 9.94 -10.27
N MET A 280 21.99 9.08 -9.34
CA MET A 280 23.39 8.73 -9.09
C MET A 280 23.55 7.23 -9.19
N SER A 281 24.63 6.80 -9.82
CA SER A 281 24.97 5.40 -9.99
C SER A 281 26.39 5.14 -9.49
N PHE A 282 26.58 4.00 -8.84
CA PHE A 282 27.84 3.58 -8.24
C PHE A 282 28.39 2.35 -8.96
N SER A 283 29.71 2.30 -9.16
CA SER A 283 30.37 1.15 -9.80
C SER A 283 30.26 -0.13 -8.96
N LYS A 284 30.13 -0.01 -7.64
CA LYS A 284 29.96 -1.10 -6.67
C LYS A 284 28.74 -0.86 -5.78
N LYS A 285 28.19 -1.95 -5.24
CA LYS A 285 27.14 -1.88 -4.21
C LYS A 285 27.69 -1.22 -2.96
N THR A 286 26.85 -0.46 -2.28
CA THR A 286 27.16 0.19 -1.00
C THR A 286 25.94 0.17 -0.08
N LYS A 287 26.16 0.33 1.22
CA LYS A 287 25.11 0.48 2.25
C LYS A 287 25.29 1.76 3.08
N GLU A 288 26.10 2.68 2.57
CA GLU A 288 26.41 3.92 3.27
C GLU A 288 25.15 4.76 3.47
N ASN A 289 25.13 5.54 4.56
CA ASN A 289 24.08 6.50 4.80
C ASN A 289 24.11 7.58 3.71
N LEU A 290 22.94 8.01 3.26
CA LEU A 290 22.80 9.07 2.29
C LEU A 290 22.66 10.40 3.01
N LYS A 291 23.49 11.37 2.62
CA LYS A 291 23.39 12.75 3.10
C LYS A 291 23.49 13.72 1.93
N VAL A 292 22.48 14.56 1.81
CA VAL A 292 22.36 15.59 0.78
C VAL A 292 22.67 16.94 1.43
N LEU A 293 23.64 17.66 0.90
CA LEU A 293 24.08 18.94 1.42
C LEU A 293 23.88 20.06 0.38
N ASP A 294 23.61 21.27 0.85
CA ASP A 294 23.80 22.47 0.02
C ASP A 294 25.27 22.89 -0.04
N GLU A 295 25.56 23.89 -0.86
CA GLU A 295 26.88 24.51 -1.02
C GLU A 295 27.52 25.02 0.28
N ASN A 296 26.71 25.33 1.29
CA ASN A 296 27.17 25.82 2.58
C ASN A 296 27.37 24.66 3.59
N GLY A 297 27.19 23.41 3.15
CA GLY A 297 27.33 22.21 3.97
C GLY A 297 26.13 21.93 4.88
N LYS A 298 25.02 22.66 4.73
CA LYS A 298 23.79 22.41 5.48
C LYS A 298 23.12 21.16 4.92
N THR A 299 22.60 20.33 5.82
CA THR A 299 21.90 19.10 5.45
C THR A 299 20.50 19.41 4.94
N LEU A 300 20.23 19.01 3.69
CA LEU A 300 18.93 19.13 3.03
C LEU A 300 18.08 17.87 3.25
N ALA A 301 18.70 16.69 3.20
CA ALA A 301 18.04 15.43 3.50
C ALA A 301 19.06 14.38 3.97
N GLU A 302 18.59 13.44 4.80
CA GLU A 302 19.35 12.29 5.25
C GLU A 302 18.48 11.03 5.15
N TYR A 303 19.08 9.93 4.71
CA TYR A 303 18.40 8.64 4.65
C TYR A 303 19.36 7.53 5.03
N LYS A 304 18.86 6.54 5.77
CA LYS A 304 19.61 5.35 6.20
C LYS A 304 19.05 4.11 5.50
N PRO A 305 19.66 3.68 4.38
CA PRO A 305 19.22 2.50 3.64
C PRO A 305 19.26 1.23 4.50
N LYS A 306 18.24 0.38 4.38
CA LYS A 306 18.24 -0.95 5.02
C LYS A 306 18.92 -2.00 4.15
N SER A 307 18.90 -1.81 2.83
CA SER A 307 19.56 -2.67 1.85
C SER A 307 20.74 -2.00 1.18
N GLU A 308 21.62 -2.83 0.60
CA GLU A 308 22.64 -2.36 -0.31
C GLU A 308 22.00 -1.79 -1.59
N TYR A 309 22.67 -0.82 -2.19
CA TYR A 309 22.21 -0.15 -3.40
C TYR A 309 23.39 0.17 -4.34
N LYS A 310 23.05 0.31 -5.63
CA LYS A 310 23.94 0.82 -6.70
C LYS A 310 23.44 2.09 -7.35
N SER A 311 22.17 2.45 -7.15
CA SER A 311 21.62 3.70 -7.64
C SER A 311 20.82 4.41 -6.56
N VAL A 312 20.84 5.74 -6.64
CA VAL A 312 20.10 6.63 -5.75
C VAL A 312 19.40 7.68 -6.60
N ILE A 313 18.13 7.92 -6.34
CA ILE A 313 17.38 9.06 -6.84
C ILE A 313 17.11 9.97 -5.65
N VAL A 314 17.50 11.24 -5.75
CA VAL A 314 17.19 12.27 -4.74
C VAL A 314 16.46 13.42 -5.40
N SER A 315 15.40 13.88 -4.76
CA SER A 315 14.77 15.16 -5.04
C SER A 315 14.35 15.80 -3.73
N THR A 316 14.62 17.08 -3.55
CA THR A 316 14.11 17.89 -2.45
C THR A 316 13.66 19.23 -3.00
N LYS A 317 12.82 19.96 -2.26
CA LYS A 317 12.34 21.30 -2.64
C LYS A 317 13.46 22.30 -3.00
N ASP A 318 14.63 22.09 -2.43
CA ASP A 318 15.77 23.00 -2.60
C ASP A 318 16.57 22.63 -3.87
N ILE A 319 16.41 21.41 -4.41
CA ILE A 319 17.04 21.00 -5.68
C ILE A 319 16.32 21.68 -6.85
N LYS A 320 16.99 22.63 -7.49
CA LYS A 320 16.54 23.28 -8.72
C LYS A 320 17.13 22.60 -9.94
N GLU A 321 16.39 22.65 -11.04
CA GLU A 321 16.85 22.16 -12.33
C GLU A 321 18.04 23.02 -12.81
N TYR A 322 19.23 22.44 -12.91
CA TYR A 322 20.41 23.13 -13.45
C TYR A 322 21.30 22.18 -14.27
N LYS A 323 21.88 22.74 -15.34
CA LYS A 323 22.64 22.02 -16.38
C LYS A 323 24.00 21.46 -15.94
N ASN A 324 24.47 21.73 -14.72
CA ASN A 324 25.76 21.24 -14.22
C ASN A 324 25.67 20.88 -12.73
N ILE A 325 25.54 19.59 -12.43
CA ILE A 325 25.76 19.05 -11.09
C ILE A 325 27.00 18.17 -11.18
N ASN A 326 28.09 18.54 -10.51
CA ASN A 326 29.28 17.72 -10.40
C ASN A 326 29.75 17.61 -8.94
N TRP A 327 30.37 16.46 -8.67
CA TRP A 327 31.22 16.07 -7.53
C TRP A 327 30.51 15.41 -6.32
N TRP A 328 30.52 14.07 -6.33
CA TRP A 328 30.51 13.27 -5.11
C TRP A 328 31.94 13.16 -4.56
N GLN A 329 32.14 13.60 -3.33
CA GLN A 329 33.34 13.32 -2.54
C GLN A 329 32.91 12.92 -1.12
N GLU A 330 33.56 11.90 -0.55
CA GLU A 330 33.41 11.50 0.86
C GLU A 330 31.97 11.23 1.32
N ASN A 331 31.19 10.48 0.55
CA ASN A 331 29.81 10.11 0.87
C ASN A 331 28.82 11.31 0.97
N ARG A 332 29.13 12.42 0.32
CA ARG A 332 28.27 13.63 0.29
C ARG A 332 27.96 14.02 -1.14
N LEU A 333 26.68 14.33 -1.37
CA LEU A 333 26.24 15.05 -2.55
C LEU A 333 26.20 16.55 -2.22
N TRP A 334 27.00 17.34 -2.94
CA TRP A 334 26.99 18.79 -2.86
C TRP A 334 26.13 19.37 -3.99
N ILE A 335 25.19 20.23 -3.64
CA ILE A 335 24.39 20.99 -4.59
C ILE A 335 24.88 22.43 -4.56
N PHE A 336 25.49 22.88 -5.65
CA PHE A 336 25.92 24.26 -5.87
C PHE A 336 24.79 25.05 -6.53
N TYR A 337 24.51 26.26 -6.04
CA TYR A 337 23.51 27.18 -6.62
C TYR A 337 24.13 28.24 -7.53
#